data_AF-A0A517QHZ5-F1
#
_entry.id   AF-A0A517QHZ5-F1
#
_cell.length_a   1.000
_cell.length_b   1.000
_cell.length_c   1.000
_cell.angle_alpha   90.00
_cell.angle_beta   90.00
_cell.angle_gamma   90.00
#
_symmetry.space_group_name_H-M   'P 1'
#
loop_
_entity.id
_entity.type
_entity.pdbx_description
1 polymer ?
#
loop_
_entity_poly.entity_id
_entity_poly.type
_entity_poly.pdbx_seq_one_letter_code
_entity_poly.pdbx_strand_id
1 'polypeptide(L)'
;MFSFQDKLCVRHVVRNLRLWSAFAAVFLCCAGCGTTKNTTATDQLLMSDAVDGAIARIDFTPLENQKVYFDTKFIKDYKGVGFVNSDYVISSTRQQMIAAGVLLQEKEDTADFIVEGRIGALGTDSNEVIYGIPSTSVLNEAADAVAALSQAPAVPGIPELAVAKRSNQISAAKIAVFAYEKESRERVWQSGMLTGKSTSRDLWVMGAGPFQKGSIHDEGVKFAGSTLDVPLMEHERDGLRGPIAAYRDSMVFNLPGTKADPALAEQEGEDGIQQVSGEKKDESAKAAK
;
A
#
# COMPACT_ATOMS: atom_id res chain seq x y z
N MET A 1 -63.73 -13.25 -48.22
CA MET A 1 -62.73 -14.33 -48.32
C MET A 1 -61.34 -13.68 -48.32
N PHE A 2 -60.92 -13.15 -47.16
CA PHE A 2 -59.61 -12.49 -47.02
C PHE A 2 -58.57 -13.55 -46.67
N SER A 3 -57.56 -13.62 -47.52
CA SER A 3 -56.62 -14.73 -47.68
C SER A 3 -55.87 -15.06 -46.38
N PHE A 4 -55.75 -16.35 -46.10
CA PHE A 4 -54.97 -16.94 -45.03
C PHE A 4 -53.46 -16.59 -45.14
N GLN A 5 -53.00 -16.07 -46.29
CA GLN A 5 -51.60 -15.67 -46.55
C GLN A 5 -51.13 -14.42 -45.80
N ASP A 6 -51.99 -13.42 -45.55
CA ASP A 6 -51.54 -12.16 -44.93
C ASP A 6 -51.15 -12.31 -43.46
N LYS A 7 -51.83 -13.21 -42.74
CA LYS A 7 -51.54 -13.50 -41.33
C LYS A 7 -50.22 -14.27 -41.13
N LEU A 8 -49.78 -15.03 -42.13
CA LEU A 8 -48.52 -15.78 -42.10
C LEU A 8 -47.29 -14.88 -42.35
N CYS A 9 -47.45 -13.86 -43.19
CA CYS A 9 -46.39 -12.91 -43.53
C CYS A 9 -46.06 -11.98 -42.35
N VAL A 10 -47.08 -11.38 -41.72
CA VAL A 10 -46.90 -10.51 -40.54
C VAL A 10 -46.26 -11.26 -39.36
N ARG A 11 -46.64 -12.53 -39.16
CA ARG A 11 -46.11 -13.35 -38.06
C ARG A 11 -44.65 -13.76 -38.28
N HIS A 12 -44.19 -13.89 -39.53
CA HIS A 12 -42.78 -14.09 -39.87
C HIS A 12 -41.95 -12.82 -39.66
N VAL A 13 -42.46 -11.65 -40.06
CA VAL A 13 -41.76 -10.37 -39.90
C VAL A 13 -41.58 -10.01 -38.43
N VAL A 14 -42.62 -10.15 -37.60
CA VAL A 14 -42.52 -9.86 -36.16
C VAL A 14 -41.65 -10.88 -35.42
N ARG A 15 -41.64 -12.15 -35.85
CA ARG A 15 -40.76 -13.19 -35.28
C ARG A 15 -39.29 -12.94 -35.61
N ASN A 16 -38.99 -12.54 -36.84
CA ASN A 16 -37.63 -12.23 -37.27
C ASN A 16 -37.13 -10.93 -36.61
N LEU A 17 -37.98 -9.92 -36.43
CA LEU A 17 -37.62 -8.68 -35.73
C LEU A 17 -37.29 -8.93 -34.24
N ARG A 18 -38.04 -9.82 -33.57
CA ARG A 18 -37.77 -10.24 -32.18
C ARG A 18 -36.47 -11.06 -32.05
N LEU A 19 -36.19 -11.94 -33.01
CA LEU A 19 -34.96 -12.71 -33.07
C LEU A 19 -33.73 -11.82 -33.31
N TRP A 20 -33.84 -10.80 -34.17
CA TRP A 20 -32.76 -9.86 -34.43
C TRP A 20 -32.49 -8.91 -33.26
N SER A 21 -33.54 -8.47 -32.55
CA SER A 21 -33.36 -7.69 -31.30
C SER A 21 -32.73 -8.51 -30.17
N ALA A 22 -33.03 -9.82 -30.08
CA ALA A 22 -32.38 -10.70 -29.11
C ALA A 22 -30.90 -10.93 -29.45
N PHE A 23 -30.57 -11.07 -30.74
CA PHE A 23 -29.18 -11.21 -31.19
C PHE A 23 -28.37 -9.91 -30.96
N ALA A 24 -28.96 -8.74 -31.18
CA ALA A 24 -28.35 -7.45 -30.90
C ALA A 24 -28.14 -7.21 -29.39
N ALA A 25 -29.07 -7.63 -28.53
CA ALA A 25 -28.92 -7.55 -27.08
C ALA A 25 -27.80 -8.48 -26.57
N VAL A 26 -27.62 -9.65 -27.17
CA VAL A 26 -26.49 -10.56 -26.85
C VAL A 26 -25.15 -9.98 -27.30
N PHE A 27 -25.10 -9.37 -28.49
CA PHE A 27 -23.87 -8.74 -29.01
C PHE A 27 -23.45 -7.50 -28.18
N LEU A 28 -24.42 -6.76 -27.63
CA LEU A 28 -24.15 -5.62 -26.74
C LEU A 28 -23.60 -6.05 -25.37
N CYS A 29 -23.96 -7.25 -24.89
CA CYS A 29 -23.39 -7.84 -23.67
C CYS A 29 -21.98 -8.43 -23.87
N CYS A 30 -21.53 -8.64 -25.11
CA CYS A 30 -20.20 -9.16 -25.44
C CYS A 30 -19.17 -8.08 -25.79
N ALA A 31 -19.52 -6.79 -25.72
CA ALA A 31 -18.59 -5.68 -25.82
C ALA A 31 -17.80 -5.51 -24.50
N GLY A 32 -17.02 -6.54 -24.13
CA GLY A 32 -16.09 -6.51 -23.01
C GLY A 32 -14.82 -5.78 -23.41
N CYS A 33 -14.67 -4.57 -22.85
CA CYS A 33 -13.56 -3.62 -23.02
C CYS A 33 -12.23 -4.13 -22.40
N GLY A 34 -11.11 -3.75 -23.02
CA GLY A 34 -9.76 -4.17 -22.62
C GLY A 34 -9.30 -3.60 -21.26
N THR A 35 -8.34 -4.28 -20.63
CA THR A 35 -7.70 -3.82 -19.40
C THR A 35 -6.25 -3.45 -19.68
N THR A 36 -5.91 -2.17 -19.56
CA THR A 36 -4.50 -1.73 -19.47
C THR A 36 -4.06 -1.87 -18.01
N LYS A 37 -3.23 -2.87 -17.72
CA LYS A 37 -2.60 -3.01 -16.40
C LYS A 37 -1.37 -2.11 -16.33
N ASN A 38 -1.34 -1.20 -15.35
CA ASN A 38 -0.11 -0.56 -14.91
C ASN A 38 0.06 -0.83 -13.41
N THR A 39 0.97 -1.73 -13.04
CA THR A 39 1.18 -2.21 -11.66
C THR A 39 2.21 -1.38 -10.89
N THR A 40 2.59 -0.20 -11.38
CA THR A 40 3.68 0.59 -10.79
C THR A 40 3.45 0.93 -9.31
N ALA A 41 2.21 1.29 -8.94
CA ALA A 41 1.86 1.56 -7.54
C ALA A 41 1.92 0.29 -6.68
N THR A 42 1.45 -0.85 -7.20
CA THR A 42 1.52 -2.14 -6.52
C THR A 42 2.98 -2.55 -6.28
N ASP A 43 3.84 -2.39 -7.28
CA ASP A 43 5.26 -2.76 -7.18
C ASP A 43 5.97 -1.88 -6.14
N GLN A 44 5.70 -0.57 -6.12
CA GLN A 44 6.24 0.34 -5.11
C GLN A 44 5.74 0.02 -3.69
N LEU A 45 4.46 -0.31 -3.53
CA LEU A 45 3.87 -0.66 -2.22
C LEU A 45 4.40 -2.00 -1.70
N LEU A 46 4.44 -3.03 -2.55
CA LEU A 46 5.00 -4.33 -2.17
C LEU A 46 6.45 -4.21 -1.74
N MET A 47 7.20 -3.37 -2.45
CA MET A 47 8.61 -3.18 -2.16
C MET A 47 8.84 -2.41 -0.86
N SER A 48 8.05 -1.36 -0.61
CA SER A 48 8.10 -0.59 0.63
C SER A 48 7.69 -1.45 1.83
N ASP A 49 6.62 -2.22 1.69
CA ASP A 49 6.15 -3.16 2.72
C ASP A 49 7.18 -4.27 3.03
N ALA A 50 7.88 -4.78 2.02
CA ALA A 50 8.97 -5.74 2.23
C ALA A 50 10.16 -5.11 2.98
N VAL A 51 10.49 -3.85 2.70
CA VAL A 51 11.53 -3.10 3.42
C VAL A 51 11.12 -2.88 4.88
N ASP A 52 9.92 -2.36 5.12
CA ASP A 52 9.41 -2.10 6.47
C ASP A 52 9.36 -3.40 7.29
N GLY A 53 8.90 -4.50 6.69
CA GLY A 53 8.89 -5.81 7.33
C GLY A 53 10.29 -6.35 7.67
N ALA A 54 11.32 -5.97 6.91
CA ALA A 54 12.71 -6.33 7.22
C ALA A 54 13.27 -5.45 8.36
N ILE A 55 13.00 -4.14 8.32
CA ILE A 55 13.48 -3.16 9.31
C ILE A 55 12.84 -3.39 10.68
N ALA A 56 11.53 -3.65 10.72
CA ALA A 56 10.81 -3.85 11.97
C ALA A 56 11.20 -5.13 12.73
N ARG A 57 11.95 -6.04 12.09
CA ARG A 57 12.55 -7.21 12.76
C ARG A 57 13.91 -6.91 13.38
N ILE A 58 14.48 -5.74 13.11
CA ILE A 58 15.74 -5.31 13.71
C ILE A 58 15.46 -4.87 15.15
N ASP A 59 16.15 -5.51 16.08
CA ASP A 59 16.13 -5.18 17.49
C ASP A 59 17.32 -4.31 17.87
N PHE A 60 17.07 -3.01 18.08
CA PHE A 60 18.10 -2.04 18.49
C PHE A 60 18.19 -1.85 20.00
N THR A 61 17.44 -2.60 20.82
CA THR A 61 17.50 -2.49 22.29
C THR A 61 18.93 -2.58 22.87
N PRO A 62 19.87 -3.38 22.31
CA PRO A 62 21.26 -3.37 22.80
C PRO A 62 22.01 -2.03 22.68
N LEU A 63 21.49 -1.08 21.90
CA LEU A 63 22.06 0.25 21.68
C LEU A 63 21.22 1.38 22.34
N GLU A 64 20.26 1.01 23.21
CA GLU A 64 19.42 1.97 23.91
C GLU A 64 20.27 2.94 24.76
N ASN A 65 19.90 4.23 24.74
CA ASN A 65 20.61 5.33 25.42
C ASN A 65 22.06 5.57 24.97
N GLN A 66 22.52 4.91 23.91
CA GLN A 66 23.86 5.14 23.35
C GLN A 66 23.84 6.20 22.26
N LYS A 67 24.90 7.00 22.16
CA LYS A 67 25.08 7.96 21.07
C LYS A 67 25.58 7.23 19.84
N VAL A 68 24.72 7.15 18.83
CA VAL A 68 24.97 6.35 17.63
C VAL A 68 24.93 7.24 16.40
N TYR A 69 25.92 7.09 15.52
CA TYR A 69 25.87 7.60 14.16
C TYR A 69 25.47 6.48 13.20
N PHE A 70 24.47 6.72 12.37
CA PHE A 70 24.04 5.76 11.34
C PHE A 70 24.73 6.06 10.01
N ASP A 71 25.68 5.21 9.63
CA ASP A 71 26.39 5.30 8.37
C ASP A 71 25.56 4.69 7.23
N THR A 72 25.27 5.54 6.24
CA THR A 72 24.45 5.23 5.08
C THR A 72 25.27 4.97 3.82
N LYS A 73 26.60 5.00 3.90
CA LYS A 73 27.53 4.90 2.75
C LYS A 73 27.33 3.64 1.89
N PHE A 74 26.87 2.55 2.50
CA PHE A 74 26.65 1.25 1.85
C PHE A 74 25.19 1.01 1.43
N ILE A 75 24.29 1.95 1.71
CA ILE A 75 22.91 1.96 1.25
C ILE A 75 22.87 2.83 0.00
N LYS A 76 23.05 2.20 -1.16
CA LYS A 76 23.14 2.89 -2.45
C LYS A 76 21.84 2.75 -3.25
N ASP A 77 21.51 3.83 -3.94
CA ASP A 77 20.36 3.84 -4.84
C ASP A 77 20.53 2.85 -5.97
N TYR A 78 19.49 2.03 -6.14
CA TYR A 78 19.31 1.24 -7.32
C TYR A 78 18.43 2.00 -8.31
N LYS A 79 19.01 2.40 -9.45
CA LYS A 79 18.26 3.09 -10.52
C LYS A 79 17.45 2.06 -11.30
N GLY A 80 16.16 1.95 -11.00
CA GLY A 80 15.21 1.10 -11.72
C GLY A 80 13.76 1.45 -11.37
N VAL A 81 12.82 1.13 -12.27
CA VAL A 81 11.37 1.26 -12.00
C VAL A 81 10.95 0.18 -11.00
N GLY A 82 10.15 0.53 -9.99
CA GLY A 82 9.64 -0.43 -8.98
C GLY A 82 10.52 -0.61 -7.74
N PHE A 83 11.63 0.12 -7.63
CA PHE A 83 12.49 0.08 -6.45
C PHE A 83 12.18 1.22 -5.48
N VAL A 84 12.35 0.92 -4.19
CA VAL A 84 12.26 1.90 -3.10
C VAL A 84 13.55 2.71 -3.04
N ASN A 85 13.44 4.01 -2.81
CA ASN A 85 14.58 4.91 -2.67
C ASN A 85 15.41 4.53 -1.42
N SER A 86 16.74 4.59 -1.50
CA SER A 86 17.61 4.39 -0.34
C SER A 86 17.29 5.35 0.79
N ASP A 87 16.88 6.58 0.47
CA ASP A 87 16.48 7.58 1.47
C ASP A 87 15.33 7.07 2.35
N TYR A 88 14.38 6.35 1.75
CA TYR A 88 13.28 5.75 2.49
C TYR A 88 13.78 4.66 3.44
N VAL A 89 14.64 3.74 2.95
CA VAL A 89 15.24 2.69 3.79
C VAL A 89 16.03 3.29 4.96
N ILE A 90 16.78 4.36 4.69
CA ILE A 90 17.57 5.09 5.68
C ILE A 90 16.64 5.73 6.72
N SER A 91 15.61 6.45 6.27
CA SER A 91 14.66 7.12 7.16
C SER A 91 13.91 6.11 8.03
N SER A 92 13.43 5.00 7.45
CA SER A 92 12.76 3.94 8.20
C SER A 92 13.72 3.28 9.21
N THR A 93 14.98 3.04 8.83
CA THR A 93 15.94 2.49 9.79
C THR A 93 16.16 3.45 10.97
N ARG A 94 16.29 4.76 10.70
CA ARG A 94 16.42 5.79 11.74
C ARG A 94 15.20 5.87 12.64
N GLN A 95 13.99 5.81 12.09
CA GLN A 95 12.75 5.79 12.87
C GLN A 95 12.71 4.56 13.81
N GLN A 96 13.14 3.38 13.34
CA GLN A 96 13.21 2.19 14.19
C GLN A 96 14.25 2.34 15.32
N MET A 97 15.40 2.95 15.02
CA MET A 97 16.43 3.22 16.03
C MET A 97 15.93 4.19 17.11
N ILE A 98 15.24 5.27 16.70
CA ILE A 98 14.66 6.26 17.61
C ILE A 98 13.56 5.62 18.46
N ALA A 99 12.70 4.80 17.85
CA ALA A 99 11.65 4.07 18.56
C ALA A 99 12.23 3.10 19.62
N ALA A 100 13.43 2.57 19.39
CA ALA A 100 14.15 1.71 20.34
C ALA A 100 14.96 2.50 21.40
N GLY A 101 14.88 3.84 21.43
CA GLY A 101 15.58 4.67 22.42
C GLY A 101 17.06 4.93 22.12
N VAL A 102 17.50 4.75 20.87
CA VAL A 102 18.88 5.06 20.44
C VAL A 102 19.04 6.58 20.26
N LEU A 103 20.11 7.16 20.80
CA LEU A 103 20.41 8.59 20.67
C LEU A 103 21.13 8.89 19.35
N LEU A 104 20.36 8.99 18.28
CA LEU A 104 20.88 9.19 16.94
C LEU A 104 21.58 10.56 16.81
N GLN A 105 22.82 10.54 16.31
CA GLN A 105 23.65 11.71 16.06
C GLN A 105 23.70 12.03 14.56
N GLU A 106 23.73 13.32 14.22
CA GLU A 106 23.86 13.77 12.82
C GLU A 106 25.29 13.66 12.30
N LYS A 107 26.29 13.70 13.18
CA LYS A 107 27.71 13.67 12.83
C LYS A 107 28.39 12.48 13.48
N GLU A 108 29.32 11.86 12.75
CA GLU A 108 30.19 10.80 13.28
C GLU A 108 31.03 11.28 14.47
N ASP A 109 31.31 12.58 14.55
CA ASP A 109 32.12 13.18 15.63
C ASP A 109 31.44 13.27 16.98
N THR A 110 30.11 13.25 17.03
CA THR A 110 29.35 13.35 18.29
C THR A 110 28.84 12.00 18.78
N ALA A 111 29.19 10.91 18.10
CA ALA A 111 28.76 9.56 18.41
C ALA A 111 29.89 8.70 19.01
N ASP A 112 29.49 7.83 19.93
CA ASP A 112 30.39 6.85 20.57
C ASP A 112 30.44 5.56 19.72
N PHE A 113 29.33 5.23 19.06
CA PHE A 113 29.18 4.04 18.21
C PHE A 113 28.80 4.41 16.77
N ILE A 114 29.30 3.61 15.83
CA ILE A 114 28.92 3.69 14.42
C ILE A 114 28.09 2.45 14.08
N VAL A 115 26.92 2.68 13.50
CA VAL A 115 26.04 1.64 12.99
C VAL A 115 26.03 1.71 11.47
N GLU A 116 26.51 0.65 10.83
CA GLU A 116 26.53 0.52 9.38
C GLU A 116 25.36 -0.34 8.89
N GLY A 117 24.53 0.25 8.03
CA GLY A 117 23.48 -0.45 7.32
C GLY A 117 23.92 -0.91 5.94
N ARG A 118 23.50 -2.11 5.53
CA ARG A 118 23.69 -2.60 4.17
C ARG A 118 22.45 -3.29 3.63
N ILE A 119 22.24 -3.13 2.33
CA ILE A 119 21.16 -3.75 1.59
C ILE A 119 21.75 -4.90 0.78
N GLY A 120 21.24 -6.12 1.03
CA GLY A 120 21.70 -7.33 0.34
C GLY A 120 20.88 -7.68 -0.89
N ALA A 121 19.58 -7.40 -0.86
CA ALA A 121 18.68 -7.63 -1.98
C ALA A 121 17.48 -6.70 -1.87
N LEU A 122 17.11 -6.14 -3.01
CA LEU A 122 15.86 -5.44 -3.23
C LEU A 122 15.35 -5.99 -4.55
N GLY A 123 14.14 -6.55 -4.58
CA GLY A 123 13.64 -7.12 -5.82
C GLY A 123 12.18 -7.51 -5.75
N THR A 124 11.58 -7.52 -6.94
CA THR A 124 10.20 -7.92 -7.19
C THR A 124 10.19 -9.03 -8.22
N ASP A 125 9.57 -10.15 -7.89
CA ASP A 125 9.31 -11.28 -8.79
C ASP A 125 7.83 -11.29 -9.15
N SER A 126 7.51 -11.59 -10.41
CA SER A 126 6.13 -11.76 -10.85
C SER A 126 5.97 -13.06 -11.63
N ASN A 127 4.94 -13.81 -11.27
CA ASN A 127 4.63 -15.10 -11.87
C ASN A 127 3.18 -15.08 -12.32
N GLU A 128 2.95 -15.35 -13.60
CA GLU A 128 1.62 -15.44 -14.18
C GLU A 128 1.34 -16.85 -14.68
N VAL A 129 0.19 -17.40 -14.27
CA VAL A 129 -0.31 -18.71 -14.69
C VAL A 129 -1.66 -18.50 -15.36
N ILE A 130 -1.72 -18.79 -16.66
CA ILE A 130 -2.95 -18.73 -17.44
C ILE A 130 -3.41 -20.17 -17.70
N TYR A 131 -4.62 -20.48 -17.27
CA TYR A 131 -5.34 -21.71 -17.64
C TYR A 131 -6.26 -21.37 -18.81
N GLY A 132 -5.80 -21.65 -20.03
CA GLY A 132 -6.52 -21.34 -21.26
C GLY A 132 -5.60 -21.24 -22.47
N ILE A 133 -6.09 -20.59 -23.53
CA ILE A 133 -5.27 -20.22 -24.69
C ILE A 133 -4.69 -18.83 -24.40
N PRO A 134 -3.39 -18.72 -24.08
CA PRO A 134 -2.77 -17.41 -23.86
C PRO A 134 -2.74 -16.64 -25.18
N SER A 135 -3.10 -15.36 -25.17
CA SER A 135 -2.82 -14.48 -26.30
C SER A 135 -1.34 -14.13 -26.28
N THR A 136 -0.49 -14.88 -26.98
CA THR A 136 0.86 -14.43 -27.26
C THR A 136 0.83 -13.57 -28.51
N SER A 137 1.55 -12.44 -28.52
CA SER A 137 1.70 -11.58 -29.70
C SER A 137 2.13 -12.39 -30.93
N VAL A 138 2.97 -13.40 -30.72
CA VAL A 138 3.43 -14.35 -31.75
C VAL A 138 2.28 -15.13 -32.41
N LEU A 139 1.24 -15.52 -31.68
CA LEU A 139 0.09 -16.23 -32.25
C LEU A 139 -0.79 -15.30 -33.10
N ASN A 140 -0.94 -14.04 -32.68
CA ASN A 140 -1.67 -13.03 -33.46
C ASN A 140 -0.88 -12.63 -34.72
N GLU A 141 0.42 -12.43 -34.60
CA GLU A 141 1.31 -12.14 -35.73
C GLU A 141 1.38 -13.31 -36.73
N ALA A 142 1.41 -14.56 -36.24
CA ALA A 142 1.35 -15.75 -37.10
C ALA A 142 -0.01 -15.89 -37.79
N ALA A 143 -1.12 -15.59 -37.10
CA ALA A 143 -2.46 -15.59 -37.69
C ALA A 143 -2.60 -14.53 -38.79
N ASP A 144 -2.07 -13.32 -38.55
CA ASP A 144 -2.04 -12.24 -39.55
C ASP A 144 -1.14 -12.59 -40.73
N ALA A 145 0.02 -13.22 -40.51
CA ALA A 145 0.92 -13.67 -41.57
C ALA A 145 0.29 -14.75 -42.46
N VAL A 146 -0.44 -15.71 -41.86
CA VAL A 146 -1.15 -16.75 -42.62
C VAL A 146 -2.33 -16.16 -43.39
N ALA A 147 -3.06 -15.19 -42.82
CA ALA A 147 -4.12 -14.48 -43.53
C ALA A 147 -3.57 -13.66 -44.71
N ALA A 148 -2.42 -13.00 -44.54
CA ALA A 148 -1.74 -12.24 -45.59
C ALA A 148 -1.27 -13.12 -46.75
N LEU A 149 -0.76 -14.32 -46.47
CA LEU A 149 -0.30 -15.28 -47.50
C LEU A 149 -1.45 -15.98 -48.24
N SER A 150 -2.64 -16.08 -47.62
CA SER A 150 -3.78 -16.81 -48.18
C SER A 150 -4.80 -15.92 -48.89
N GLN A 151 -4.58 -14.59 -48.94
CA GLN A 151 -5.59 -13.59 -49.40
C GLN A 151 -6.96 -13.78 -48.74
N ALA A 152 -6.98 -14.41 -47.56
CA ALA A 152 -8.18 -14.58 -46.77
C ALA A 152 -8.47 -13.27 -46.03
N PRO A 153 -9.74 -12.97 -45.72
CA PRO A 153 -10.08 -11.85 -44.84
C PRO A 153 -9.27 -11.97 -43.54
N ALA A 154 -8.71 -10.86 -43.06
CA ALA A 154 -7.96 -10.83 -41.81
C ALA A 154 -8.79 -11.53 -40.72
N VAL A 155 -8.29 -12.65 -40.21
CA VAL A 155 -8.94 -13.37 -39.12
C VAL A 155 -8.77 -12.50 -37.89
N PRO A 156 -9.86 -12.03 -37.25
CA PRO A 156 -9.73 -11.23 -36.03
C PRO A 156 -8.87 -12.00 -35.04
N GLY A 157 -7.80 -11.36 -34.53
CA GLY A 157 -6.85 -12.00 -33.62
C GLY A 157 -7.59 -12.77 -32.54
N ILE A 158 -7.17 -14.02 -32.30
CA ILE A 158 -7.85 -14.90 -31.35
C ILE A 158 -7.74 -14.23 -29.98
N PRO A 159 -8.86 -13.80 -29.38
CA PRO A 159 -8.82 -13.15 -28.08
C PRO A 159 -8.30 -14.14 -27.04
N GLU A 160 -7.64 -13.63 -26.00
CA GLU A 160 -7.23 -14.44 -24.85
C GLU A 160 -8.46 -15.17 -24.28
N LEU A 161 -8.52 -16.49 -24.46
CA LEU A 161 -9.55 -17.33 -23.83
C LEU A 161 -8.98 -17.91 -22.54
N ALA A 162 -8.81 -17.04 -21.54
CA ALA A 162 -8.40 -17.44 -20.20
C ALA A 162 -9.63 -17.90 -19.41
N VAL A 163 -9.75 -19.22 -19.19
CA VAL A 163 -10.77 -19.78 -18.29
C VAL A 163 -10.46 -19.37 -16.85
N ALA A 164 -9.18 -19.36 -16.50
CA ALA A 164 -8.71 -18.74 -15.26
C ALA A 164 -7.30 -18.17 -15.48
N LYS A 165 -7.00 -17.05 -14.84
CA LYS A 165 -5.68 -16.43 -14.84
C LYS A 165 -5.31 -16.06 -13.42
N ARG A 166 -4.10 -16.41 -13.01
CA ARG A 166 -3.58 -16.12 -11.69
C ARG A 166 -2.26 -15.39 -11.84
N SER A 167 -2.17 -14.19 -11.30
CA SER A 167 -0.93 -13.43 -11.19
C SER A 167 -0.49 -13.39 -9.73
N ASN A 168 0.78 -13.66 -9.48
CA ASN A 168 1.38 -13.62 -8.15
C ASN A 168 2.63 -12.76 -8.22
N GLN A 169 2.61 -11.61 -7.56
CA GLN A 169 3.74 -10.72 -7.39
C GLN A 169 4.28 -10.89 -5.97
N ILE A 170 5.60 -11.01 -5.86
CA ILE A 170 6.31 -11.14 -4.58
C ILE A 170 7.42 -10.11 -4.58
N SER A 171 7.52 -9.33 -3.50
CA SER A 171 8.68 -8.47 -3.28
C SER A 171 9.46 -8.95 -2.08
N ALA A 172 10.78 -8.89 -2.15
CA ALA A 172 11.67 -9.29 -1.08
C ALA A 172 12.74 -8.22 -0.85
N ALA A 173 12.95 -7.91 0.43
CA ALA A 173 14.03 -7.05 0.88
C ALA A 173 14.92 -7.82 1.86
N LYS A 174 16.24 -7.66 1.73
CA LYS A 174 17.23 -8.18 2.67
C LYS A 174 18.07 -7.04 3.19
N ILE A 175 18.01 -6.82 4.50
CA ILE A 175 18.70 -5.74 5.19
C ILE A 175 19.52 -6.35 6.33
N ALA A 176 20.73 -5.85 6.52
CA ALA A 176 21.59 -6.22 7.62
C ALA A 176 22.24 -4.96 8.19
N VAL A 177 22.41 -4.94 9.51
CA VAL A 177 22.96 -3.81 10.24
C VAL A 177 23.93 -4.33 11.28
N PHE A 178 25.03 -3.63 11.50
CA PHE A 178 25.97 -3.96 12.57
C PHE A 178 26.55 -2.70 13.20
N ALA A 179 26.98 -2.82 14.45
CA ALA A 179 27.49 -1.74 15.26
C ALA A 179 28.91 -2.05 15.72
N TYR A 180 29.77 -1.02 15.69
CA TYR A 180 31.10 -1.07 16.25
C TYR A 180 31.43 0.25 16.95
N GLU A 181 32.37 0.20 17.88
CA GLU A 181 32.86 1.38 18.59
C GLU A 181 33.76 2.22 17.68
N LYS A 182 33.58 3.54 17.69
CA LYS A 182 34.30 4.44 16.78
C LYS A 182 35.82 4.39 16.98
N GLU A 183 36.28 4.46 18.24
CA GLU A 183 37.70 4.59 18.58
C GLU A 183 38.46 3.27 18.42
N SER A 184 37.97 2.22 19.07
CA SER A 184 38.64 0.91 19.12
C SER A 184 38.37 0.04 17.89
N ARG A 185 37.31 0.35 17.13
CA ARG A 185 36.74 -0.51 16.07
C ARG A 185 36.32 -1.90 16.58
N GLU A 186 36.07 -2.04 17.88
CA GLU A 186 35.57 -3.28 18.45
C GLU A 186 34.11 -3.52 18.07
N ARG A 187 33.78 -4.79 17.84
CA ARG A 187 32.43 -5.24 17.52
C ARG A 187 31.53 -5.10 18.75
N VAL A 188 30.36 -4.51 18.58
CA VAL A 188 29.40 -4.31 19.68
C VAL A 188 28.17 -5.16 19.46
N TRP A 189 27.58 -5.07 18.27
CA TRP A 189 26.31 -5.72 17.98
C TRP A 189 26.11 -5.98 16.49
N GLN A 190 25.24 -6.93 16.14
CA GLN A 190 24.79 -7.18 14.77
C GLN A 190 23.33 -7.64 14.75
N SER A 191 22.56 -7.20 13.75
CA SER A 191 21.15 -7.60 13.58
C SER A 191 20.97 -8.95 12.90
N GLY A 192 22.04 -9.53 12.34
CA GLY A 192 21.96 -10.68 11.45
C GLY A 192 21.53 -10.28 10.03
N MET A 193 21.08 -11.26 9.24
CA MET A 193 20.54 -11.02 7.89
C MET A 193 19.03 -11.13 7.93
N LEU A 194 18.36 -9.99 7.98
CA LEU A 194 16.92 -9.94 8.09
C LEU A 194 16.29 -9.80 6.71
N THR A 195 15.21 -10.54 6.50
CA THR A 195 14.45 -10.51 5.24
C THR A 195 13.00 -10.19 5.51
N GLY A 196 12.45 -9.32 4.69
CA GLY A 196 11.03 -9.01 4.61
C GLY A 196 10.51 -9.45 3.24
N LYS A 197 9.25 -9.89 3.22
CA LYS A 197 8.58 -10.34 2.01
C LYS A 197 7.17 -9.79 1.98
N SER A 198 6.77 -9.27 0.83
CA SER A 198 5.42 -8.80 0.57
C SER A 198 4.86 -9.53 -0.64
N THR A 199 3.55 -9.79 -0.66
CA THR A 199 2.90 -10.54 -1.76
C THR A 199 1.61 -9.86 -2.20
N SER A 200 1.36 -9.86 -3.51
CA SER A 200 0.09 -9.49 -4.13
C SER A 200 -0.34 -10.60 -5.08
N ARG A 201 -1.58 -11.04 -4.98
CA ARG A 201 -2.15 -12.10 -5.79
C ARG A 201 -3.42 -11.60 -6.42
N ASP A 202 -3.48 -11.69 -7.74
CA ASP A 202 -4.67 -11.37 -8.50
C ASP A 202 -5.19 -12.63 -9.18
N LEU A 203 -6.50 -12.86 -9.08
CA LEU A 203 -7.20 -13.96 -9.72
C LEU A 203 -8.28 -13.43 -10.68
N TRP A 204 -8.33 -13.99 -11.88
CA TRP A 204 -9.41 -13.86 -12.83
C TRP A 204 -10.00 -15.24 -13.10
N VAL A 205 -11.33 -15.34 -13.06
CA VAL A 205 -12.06 -16.57 -13.38
C VAL A 205 -13.11 -16.23 -14.42
N MET A 206 -13.03 -16.85 -15.59
CA MET A 206 -13.95 -16.64 -16.73
C MET A 206 -14.15 -15.15 -17.08
N GLY A 207 -13.07 -14.36 -17.05
CA GLY A 207 -13.13 -12.92 -17.29
C GLY A 207 -13.61 -12.06 -16.11
N ALA A 208 -14.12 -12.66 -15.03
CA ALA A 208 -14.42 -11.93 -13.80
C ALA A 208 -13.15 -11.76 -12.95
N GLY A 209 -12.79 -10.51 -12.64
CA GLY A 209 -11.62 -10.14 -11.83
C GLY A 209 -11.20 -8.68 -12.09
N PRO A 210 -10.11 -8.19 -11.48
CA PRO A 210 -9.23 -8.90 -10.57
C PRO A 210 -9.83 -9.08 -9.18
N PHE A 211 -9.78 -10.30 -8.65
CA PHE A 211 -9.89 -10.56 -7.21
C PHE A 211 -8.48 -10.51 -6.62
N GLN A 212 -8.20 -9.48 -5.82
CA GLN A 212 -6.88 -9.18 -5.29
C GLN A 212 -6.79 -9.58 -3.82
N LYS A 213 -5.69 -10.23 -3.44
CA LYS A 213 -5.38 -10.62 -2.05
C LYS A 213 -3.88 -10.53 -1.82
N GLY A 214 -3.44 -10.12 -0.63
CA GLY A 214 -2.00 -10.01 -0.36
C GLY A 214 -1.71 -9.28 0.95
N SER A 215 -0.43 -9.16 1.30
CA SER A 215 0.02 -8.46 2.52
C SER A 215 -0.17 -6.94 2.45
N ILE A 216 -0.37 -6.38 1.25
CA ILE A 216 -0.71 -4.96 1.02
C ILE A 216 -2.23 -4.69 0.96
N HIS A 217 -3.06 -5.74 1.00
CA HIS A 217 -4.51 -5.65 0.89
C HIS A 217 -5.16 -5.98 2.24
N ASP A 218 -4.87 -5.15 3.26
CA ASP A 218 -5.17 -5.41 4.68
C ASP A 218 -6.67 -5.63 5.01
N GLU A 219 -7.59 -5.20 4.14
CA GLU A 219 -9.04 -5.19 4.36
C GLU A 219 -9.81 -6.35 3.69
N GLY A 220 -9.10 -7.40 3.24
CA GLY A 220 -9.71 -8.58 2.64
C GLY A 220 -9.55 -8.66 1.12
N VAL A 221 -10.43 -9.43 0.45
CA VAL A 221 -10.39 -9.58 -1.01
C VAL A 221 -10.87 -8.30 -1.67
N LYS A 222 -10.03 -7.64 -2.48
CA LYS A 222 -10.47 -6.49 -3.30
C LYS A 222 -10.97 -6.97 -4.65
N PHE A 223 -12.06 -6.39 -5.12
CA PHE A 223 -12.56 -6.57 -6.48
C PHE A 223 -12.73 -5.20 -7.12
N ALA A 224 -12.05 -5.00 -8.26
CA ALA A 224 -12.09 -3.75 -9.01
C ALA A 224 -11.84 -2.48 -8.14
N GLY A 225 -10.93 -2.57 -7.17
CA GLY A 225 -10.58 -1.47 -6.26
C GLY A 225 -11.47 -1.31 -5.03
N SER A 226 -12.59 -2.04 -4.93
CA SER A 226 -13.47 -2.05 -3.75
C SER A 226 -13.21 -3.28 -2.86
N THR A 227 -13.33 -3.14 -1.54
CA THR A 227 -13.21 -4.27 -0.61
C THR A 227 -14.50 -5.09 -0.59
N LEU A 228 -14.38 -6.41 -0.72
CA LEU A 228 -15.47 -7.34 -0.46
C LEU A 228 -15.38 -7.75 1.00
N ASP A 229 -16.32 -7.28 1.81
CA ASP A 229 -16.50 -7.74 3.18
C ASP A 229 -17.10 -9.16 3.16
N VAL A 230 -16.24 -10.17 3.29
CA VAL A 230 -16.64 -11.58 3.40
C VAL A 230 -16.49 -12.00 4.87
N PRO A 231 -17.60 -12.14 5.62
CA PRO A 231 -17.58 -12.33 7.08
C PRO A 231 -17.11 -13.73 7.56
N LEU A 232 -16.50 -14.55 6.68
CA LEU A 232 -16.17 -15.95 6.96
C LEU A 232 -14.70 -16.32 6.62
N MET A 233 -13.78 -15.36 6.65
CA MET A 233 -12.35 -15.68 6.53
C MET A 233 -11.55 -14.96 7.60
N GLU A 234 -11.25 -15.68 8.68
CA GLU A 234 -10.25 -15.27 9.65
C GLU A 234 -8.89 -15.19 8.95
N HIS A 235 -8.33 -13.97 8.91
CA HIS A 235 -7.02 -13.72 8.33
C HIS A 235 -5.94 -14.16 9.31
N GLU A 236 -5.49 -15.40 9.20
CA GLU A 236 -4.29 -15.84 9.88
C GLU A 236 -3.09 -15.10 9.27
N ARG A 237 -2.58 -14.12 10.03
CA ARG A 237 -1.46 -13.27 9.65
C ARG A 237 -0.16 -14.05 9.83
N ASP A 238 0.20 -14.82 8.82
CA ASP A 238 1.44 -15.60 8.82
C ASP A 238 2.65 -14.65 8.71
N GLY A 239 3.18 -14.20 9.85
CA GLY A 239 4.36 -13.34 9.94
C GLY A 239 4.33 -12.17 10.95
N LEU A 240 3.22 -11.95 11.67
CA LEU A 240 3.02 -10.78 12.53
C LEU A 240 3.25 -10.98 14.05
N ARG A 241 4.06 -11.97 14.45
CA ARG A 241 4.57 -12.02 15.83
C ARG A 241 5.97 -11.38 15.87
N GLY A 242 6.01 -10.06 16.09
CA GLY A 242 7.23 -9.27 16.24
C GLY A 242 6.98 -7.75 16.23
N PRO A 243 8.01 -6.90 16.38
CA PRO A 243 7.91 -5.44 16.52
C PRO A 243 7.26 -4.68 15.33
N ILE A 244 6.86 -5.42 14.29
CA ILE A 244 6.11 -4.97 13.11
C ILE A 244 4.83 -4.17 13.47
N ALA A 245 4.18 -4.49 14.59
CA ALA A 245 2.98 -3.75 15.04
C ALA A 245 3.28 -2.27 15.36
N ALA A 246 4.48 -1.95 15.84
CA ALA A 246 4.84 -0.58 16.22
C ALA A 246 5.08 0.36 15.02
N TYR A 247 5.25 -0.21 13.81
CA TYR A 247 5.55 0.56 12.60
C TYR A 247 4.30 1.02 11.85
N ARG A 248 3.22 0.22 11.92
CA ARG A 248 1.97 0.47 11.19
C ARG A 248 0.95 1.23 12.02
N ASP A 249 1.03 1.15 13.34
CA ASP A 249 0.16 1.88 14.25
C ASP A 249 0.82 3.18 14.71
N SER A 250 0.02 4.25 14.82
CA SER A 250 0.52 5.51 15.38
C SER A 250 0.87 5.31 16.86
N MET A 251 2.09 5.65 17.24
CA MET A 251 2.53 5.64 18.63
C MET A 251 3.03 7.01 19.06
N VAL A 252 2.62 7.44 20.25
CA VAL A 252 3.10 8.68 20.88
C VAL A 252 4.16 8.31 21.90
N PHE A 253 5.42 8.61 21.62
CA PHE A 253 6.52 8.28 22.53
C PHE A 253 6.66 9.29 23.67
N ASN A 254 6.69 10.60 23.34
CA ASN A 254 6.74 11.69 24.32
C ASN A 254 6.06 12.93 23.73
N LEU A 255 4.93 13.35 24.29
CA LEU A 255 4.35 14.66 23.99
C LEU A 255 5.18 15.72 24.71
N PRO A 256 5.82 16.66 24.02
CA PRO A 256 6.29 17.87 24.70
C PRO A 256 5.06 18.50 25.34
N GLY A 257 5.14 18.83 26.64
CA GLY A 257 4.01 19.46 27.34
C GLY A 257 3.46 20.59 26.47
N THR A 258 2.14 20.59 26.25
CA THR A 258 1.46 21.60 25.42
C THR A 258 2.01 22.95 25.81
N LYS A 259 2.73 23.61 24.91
CA LYS A 259 3.12 25.00 25.13
C LYS A 259 1.80 25.74 25.26
N ALA A 260 1.46 26.15 26.48
CA ALA A 260 0.26 26.94 26.72
C ALA A 260 0.32 28.12 25.74
N ASP A 261 -0.73 28.30 24.94
CA ASP A 261 -0.82 29.47 24.07
C ASP A 261 -0.76 30.70 24.97
N PRO A 262 0.21 31.61 24.78
CA PRO A 262 0.32 32.81 25.61
C PRO A 262 -0.94 33.68 25.56
N ALA A 263 -1.78 33.53 24.52
CA ALA A 263 -3.07 34.21 24.39
C ALA A 263 -4.17 33.72 25.34
N LEU A 264 -4.07 32.48 25.87
CA LEU A 264 -5.01 31.94 26.87
C LEU A 264 -4.51 32.17 28.30
N ALA A 265 -3.20 32.39 28.49
CA ALA A 265 -2.62 32.70 29.79
C ALA A 265 -2.87 34.15 30.22
N GLU A 266 -3.08 35.08 29.29
CA GLU A 266 -3.38 36.47 29.59
C GLU A 266 -4.85 36.70 30.03
N GLN A 267 -5.78 35.82 29.66
CA GLN A 267 -7.19 35.93 30.06
C GLN A 267 -7.46 35.47 31.50
N GLU A 268 -6.58 34.67 32.11
CA GLU A 268 -6.69 34.29 33.52
C GLU A 268 -6.03 35.31 34.48
N GLY A 269 -5.35 36.34 33.95
CA GLY A 269 -4.62 37.34 34.74
C GLY A 269 -5.38 38.63 35.05
N GLU A 270 -6.49 38.94 34.36
CA GLU A 270 -7.18 40.23 34.49
C GLU A 270 -8.50 40.22 35.30
N ASP A 271 -9.12 39.05 35.56
CA ASP A 271 -10.35 38.95 36.36
C ASP A 271 -10.09 38.67 37.86
N GLY A 272 -9.00 39.24 38.39
CA GLY A 272 -8.37 38.77 39.62
C GLY A 272 -8.25 39.75 40.79
N ILE A 273 -8.65 41.03 40.72
CA ILE A 273 -8.78 41.89 41.92
C ILE A 273 -9.92 42.90 41.73
N GLN A 274 -11.05 42.67 42.39
CA GLN A 274 -11.90 43.77 42.84
C GLN A 274 -12.45 43.48 44.25
N GLN A 275 -11.65 43.84 45.25
CA GLN A 275 -12.13 44.03 46.61
C GLN A 275 -13.08 45.23 46.64
N VAL A 276 -14.36 45.01 46.90
CA VAL A 276 -15.28 46.08 47.33
C VAL A 276 -15.31 46.08 48.86
N SER A 277 -14.45 46.93 49.43
CA SER A 277 -14.62 47.46 50.79
C SER A 277 -15.73 48.53 50.72
N GLY A 278 -16.88 48.25 51.31
CA GLY A 278 -17.97 49.21 51.44
C GLY A 278 -17.67 50.24 52.54
N GLU A 279 -17.28 51.45 52.16
CA GLU A 279 -17.20 52.59 53.06
C GLU A 279 -18.52 53.40 53.04
N LYS A 280 -19.03 53.67 54.24
CA LYS A 280 -20.20 54.49 54.54
C LYS A 280 -20.10 55.87 53.87
N LYS A 281 -21.24 56.39 53.41
CA LYS A 281 -21.60 57.80 53.60
C LYS A 281 -23.09 57.96 53.86
N ASP A 282 -23.34 58.69 54.93
CA ASP A 282 -24.64 59.15 55.41
C ASP A 282 -25.42 59.92 54.35
N GLU A 283 -26.74 59.70 54.30
CA GLU A 283 -27.66 60.83 54.13
C GLU A 283 -28.96 60.59 54.89
N SER A 284 -29.37 61.67 55.56
CA SER A 284 -30.37 61.82 56.60
C SER A 284 -31.82 61.47 56.22
N ALA A 285 -32.60 61.01 57.22
CA ALA A 285 -33.71 61.77 57.84
C ALA A 285 -34.94 60.91 58.24
N LYS A 286 -35.46 61.24 59.44
CA LYS A 286 -36.85 61.16 59.91
C LYS A 286 -37.45 59.81 60.37
N ALA A 287 -37.48 59.72 61.70
CA ALA A 287 -38.69 59.80 62.55
C ALA A 287 -39.65 58.60 62.67
N ALA A 288 -39.93 58.28 63.94
CA ALA A 288 -41.10 57.55 64.49
C ALA A 288 -41.14 56.06 64.14
N LYS A 289 -41.37 55.13 65.06
CA LYS A 289 -42.07 55.14 66.34
C LYS A 289 -41.67 53.89 67.13
#